data_AF-A0A1V6PPY8-F1
#
_entry.id   AF-A0A1V6PPY8-F1
#
_cell.length_a   1.000
_cell.length_b   1.000
_cell.length_c   1.000
_cell.angle_alpha   90.00
_cell.angle_beta   90.00
_cell.angle_gamma   90.00
#
_symmetry.space_group_name_H-M   'P 1'
#
loop_
_entity.id
_entity.type
_entity.pdbx_description
1 polymer ?
#
loop_
_entity_poly.entity_id
_entity_poly.type
_entity_poly.pdbx_seq_one_letter_code
_entity_poly.pdbx_strand_id
1 'polypeptide(L)'
;MTKDNGSQPLRELKIRWPKLDVTVTARMHDLNTALVDLLWDTLPYRSLQTHAVVTGDHLYHLVPSEPLLYTNPEHKVPDRTQEPDGTVFLSKFQHLAIKYGRVTEHQPAAPCGNVIPEDLEKLRCVGNEIWKSQFETKDPIEVILWDGATPEPGVERLSLRLQRTGVTEEVKNVVQEIHQETDKSWSGVSHDVQIIHSGRASSKPGAKNSYFATMLFCNSEVRTLGYYHLDNILEIAVSNPEFDLKHLIMLYRKLVSTPAEFLGYIGQEYLHNSHRKVNELITLHVEKNPNQSDAREDLLAMVSVLAQYINLLNAQNLLMFPWKHTAEYTIPCN
;
A
#
# COMPACT_ATOMS: atom_id res chain seq x y z
N MET A 1 49.85 -1.45 -4.55
CA MET A 1 48.81 -2.45 -4.83
C MET A 1 47.50 -1.93 -4.27
N THR A 2 46.80 -1.14 -5.07
CA THR A 2 45.43 -0.71 -4.84
C THR A 2 44.54 -1.94 -4.93
N LYS A 3 43.86 -2.28 -3.84
CA LYS A 3 42.80 -3.29 -3.86
C LYS A 3 41.66 -2.71 -4.69
N ASP A 4 41.49 -3.29 -5.87
CA ASP A 4 40.30 -3.17 -6.69
C ASP A 4 39.15 -3.79 -5.88
N ASN A 5 38.43 -2.96 -5.12
CA ASN A 5 37.18 -3.38 -4.51
C ASN A 5 36.19 -3.46 -5.67
N GLY A 6 36.07 -4.65 -6.26
CA GLY A 6 35.05 -4.96 -7.25
C GLY A 6 33.67 -4.71 -6.66
N SER A 7 33.18 -3.48 -6.81
CA SER A 7 31.78 -3.14 -6.58
C SER A 7 30.97 -4.01 -7.52
N GLN A 8 30.14 -4.88 -6.96
CA GLN A 8 29.14 -5.59 -7.74
C GLN A 8 28.32 -4.54 -8.52
N PRO A 9 27.96 -4.83 -9.79
CA PRO A 9 27.13 -3.91 -10.54
C PRO A 9 25.83 -3.67 -9.78
N LEU A 10 25.46 -2.40 -9.62
CA LEU A 10 24.22 -2.01 -8.95
C LEU A 10 23.04 -2.70 -9.64
N ARG A 11 22.10 -3.21 -8.84
CA ARG A 11 20.91 -3.88 -9.36
C ARG A 11 20.01 -2.88 -10.08
N GLU A 12 19.49 -3.26 -11.25
CA GLU A 12 18.59 -2.42 -12.03
C GLU A 12 17.14 -2.87 -11.84
N LEU A 13 16.28 -1.95 -11.43
CA LEU A 13 14.83 -2.12 -11.33
C LEU A 13 14.18 -1.54 -12.58
N LYS A 14 13.34 -2.32 -13.26
CA LYS A 14 12.50 -1.84 -14.36
C LYS A 14 11.10 -1.53 -13.85
N ILE A 15 10.55 -0.39 -14.26
CA ILE A 15 9.23 0.10 -13.82
C ILE A 15 8.46 0.50 -15.08
N ARG A 16 7.31 -0.15 -15.33
CA ARG A 16 6.50 0.07 -16.53
C ARG A 16 5.07 0.43 -16.17
N TRP A 17 4.51 1.39 -16.90
CA TRP A 17 3.08 1.72 -16.86
C TRP A 17 2.46 1.30 -18.19
N PRO A 18 1.87 0.09 -18.29
CA PRO A 18 1.48 -0.48 -19.58
C PRO A 18 0.49 0.39 -20.36
N LYS A 19 -0.47 1.02 -19.67
CA LYS A 19 -1.46 1.91 -20.30
C LYS A 19 -0.82 3.16 -20.95
N LEU A 20 0.33 3.60 -20.47
CA LEU A 20 1.07 4.76 -20.98
C LEU A 20 2.17 4.36 -21.98
N ASP A 21 2.45 3.05 -22.12
CA ASP A 21 3.59 2.51 -22.87
C ASP A 21 4.93 3.15 -22.50
N VAL A 22 5.12 3.43 -21.20
CA VAL A 22 6.38 3.99 -20.68
C VAL A 22 7.04 2.99 -19.76
N THR A 23 8.35 2.82 -19.95
CA THR A 23 9.23 2.08 -19.04
C THR A 23 10.41 2.96 -18.64
N VAL A 24 10.74 2.95 -17.35
CA VAL A 24 11.92 3.61 -16.78
C VAL A 24 12.79 2.59 -16.05
N THR A 25 14.07 2.91 -15.94
CA THR A 25 15.07 2.11 -15.23
C THR A 25 15.57 2.87 -14.00
N ALA A 26 15.56 2.23 -12.83
CA ALA A 26 16.21 2.74 -11.63
C ALA A 26 17.41 1.87 -11.25
N ARG A 27 18.51 2.50 -10.86
CA ARG A 27 19.68 1.83 -10.27
C ARG A 27 19.58 1.90 -8.77
N MET A 28 19.64 0.75 -8.11
CA MET A 28 19.48 0.65 -6.66
C MET A 28 20.82 0.79 -5.95
N HIS A 29 20.83 1.50 -4.82
CA HIS A 29 22.03 1.77 -4.03
C HIS A 29 22.23 0.73 -2.93
N ASP A 30 23.45 0.70 -2.38
CA ASP A 30 23.80 -0.16 -1.24
C ASP A 30 23.59 0.54 0.12
N LEU A 31 22.90 1.69 0.16
CA LEU A 31 22.67 2.44 1.41
C LEU A 31 21.61 1.80 2.32
N ASN A 32 20.68 1.03 1.74
CA ASN A 32 19.56 0.40 2.43
C ASN A 32 19.39 -1.05 1.94
N THR A 33 20.45 -1.86 2.07
CA THR A 33 20.55 -3.20 1.49
C THR A 33 19.38 -4.12 1.86
N ALA A 34 18.95 -4.13 3.13
CA ALA A 34 17.85 -4.98 3.58
C ALA A 34 16.52 -4.61 2.89
N LEU A 35 16.27 -3.33 2.67
CA LEU A 35 15.08 -2.87 1.96
C LEU A 35 15.14 -3.23 0.46
N VAL A 36 16.31 -3.11 -0.16
CA VAL A 36 16.48 -3.49 -1.58
C VAL A 36 16.39 -5.00 -1.76
N ASP A 37 16.97 -5.80 -0.86
CA ASP A 37 16.84 -7.26 -0.89
C ASP A 37 15.38 -7.70 -0.75
N LEU A 38 14.65 -7.10 0.18
CA LEU A 38 13.22 -7.35 0.35
C LEU A 38 12.41 -6.99 -0.91
N LEU A 39 12.75 -5.89 -1.57
CA LEU A 39 12.13 -5.54 -2.85
C LEU A 39 12.41 -6.63 -3.90
N TRP A 40 13.66 -7.10 -4.00
CA TRP A 40 14.05 -8.15 -4.95
C TRP A 40 13.31 -9.47 -4.72
N ASP A 41 13.13 -9.88 -3.47
CA ASP A 41 12.36 -11.08 -3.11
C ASP A 41 10.88 -10.96 -3.52
N THR A 42 10.37 -9.73 -3.60
CA THR A 42 9.00 -9.42 -4.01
C THR A 42 8.83 -9.41 -5.53
N LEU A 43 9.89 -9.13 -6.31
CA LEU A 43 9.81 -9.03 -7.77
C LEU A 43 9.53 -10.38 -8.46
N PRO A 44 8.90 -10.37 -9.65
CA PRO A 44 8.15 -9.25 -10.22
C PRO A 44 6.79 -9.06 -9.53
N TYR A 45 6.27 -7.83 -9.53
CA TYR A 45 4.91 -7.53 -9.04
C TYR A 45 4.23 -6.42 -9.84
N ARG A 46 2.91 -6.32 -9.68
CA ARG A 46 2.06 -5.22 -10.19
C ARG A 46 1.45 -4.44 -9.04
N SER A 47 1.00 -3.20 -9.27
CA SER A 47 0.22 -2.41 -8.31
C SER A 47 -0.63 -1.37 -9.02
N LEU A 48 -1.64 -0.83 -8.32
CA LEU A 48 -2.25 0.45 -8.67
C LEU A 48 -1.26 1.59 -8.42
N GLN A 49 -0.95 2.37 -9.45
CA GLN A 49 -0.14 3.59 -9.33
C GLN A 49 -1.00 4.74 -8.80
N THR A 50 -0.50 5.44 -7.77
CA THR A 50 -1.13 6.66 -7.25
C THR A 50 -0.20 7.86 -7.31
N HIS A 51 -0.79 9.05 -7.14
CA HIS A 51 -0.07 10.31 -7.00
C HIS A 51 -0.23 10.86 -5.58
N ALA A 52 0.80 11.50 -5.04
CA ALA A 52 0.66 12.21 -3.77
C ALA A 52 -0.24 13.44 -3.92
N VAL A 53 -1.24 13.58 -3.04
CA VAL A 53 -2.16 14.73 -3.03
C VAL A 53 -1.74 15.83 -2.06
N VAL A 54 -0.66 15.61 -1.31
CA VAL A 54 -0.11 16.56 -0.32
C VAL A 54 1.38 16.82 -0.57
N THR A 55 2.17 15.74 -0.73
CA THR A 55 3.63 15.79 -0.81
C THR A 55 4.16 16.61 -1.99
N GLY A 56 3.45 16.69 -3.11
CA GLY A 56 3.90 17.35 -4.35
C GLY A 56 4.08 16.35 -5.49
N ASP A 57 5.05 16.60 -6.37
CA ASP A 57 5.39 15.77 -7.55
C ASP A 57 6.05 14.45 -7.13
N HIS A 58 5.22 13.56 -6.59
CA HIS A 58 5.65 12.30 -5.98
C HIS A 58 4.67 11.18 -6.35
N LEU A 59 5.20 10.14 -6.97
CA LEU A 59 4.49 8.92 -7.29
C LEU A 59 4.70 7.89 -6.18
N TYR A 60 3.66 7.14 -5.80
CA TYR A 60 3.84 5.95 -4.97
C TYR A 60 2.78 4.89 -5.26
N HIS A 61 3.12 3.66 -4.95
CA HIS A 61 2.24 2.51 -5.05
C HIS A 61 2.56 1.51 -3.94
N LEU A 62 1.63 0.59 -3.66
CA LEU A 62 1.82 -0.45 -2.66
C LEU A 62 2.74 -1.54 -3.20
N VAL A 63 3.74 -1.89 -2.41
CA VAL A 63 4.56 -3.07 -2.58
C VAL A 63 3.88 -4.22 -1.81
N PRO A 64 3.57 -5.36 -2.45
CA PRO A 64 2.86 -6.46 -1.81
C PRO A 64 3.78 -7.29 -0.91
N SER A 65 4.36 -6.65 0.11
CA SER A 65 5.36 -7.21 1.01
C SER A 65 5.08 -6.74 2.44
N GLU A 66 4.61 -7.65 3.29
CA GLU A 66 4.37 -7.37 4.72
C GLU A 66 5.67 -6.98 5.45
N PRO A 67 6.85 -7.59 5.19
CA PRO A 67 8.06 -7.23 5.91
C PRO A 67 8.53 -5.78 5.78
N LEU A 68 8.02 -5.02 4.80
CA LEU A 68 8.31 -3.58 4.71
C LEU A 68 7.82 -2.80 5.94
N LEU A 69 6.77 -3.29 6.61
CA LEU A 69 6.21 -2.68 7.82
C LEU A 69 7.23 -2.58 8.95
N TYR A 70 8.07 -3.60 9.10
CA TYR A 70 8.98 -3.75 10.26
C TYR A 70 10.46 -3.82 9.86
N THR A 71 10.80 -3.75 8.57
CA THR A 71 12.21 -3.61 8.15
C THR A 71 12.68 -2.18 8.39
N ASN A 72 13.62 -2.00 9.30
CA ASN A 72 14.19 -0.68 9.59
C ASN A 72 15.22 -0.31 8.52
N PRO A 73 15.17 0.92 7.97
CA PRO A 73 16.21 1.39 7.05
C PRO A 73 17.53 1.59 7.77
N GLU A 74 18.60 1.16 7.14
CA GLU A 74 19.98 1.42 7.56
C GLU A 74 20.35 2.90 7.38
N HIS A 75 19.73 3.57 6.42
CA HIS A 75 19.97 4.97 6.10
C HIS A 75 18.68 5.75 5.81
N LYS A 76 18.56 6.93 6.43
CA LYS A 76 17.52 7.92 6.12
C LYS A 76 18.16 9.27 5.84
N VAL A 77 17.65 9.93 4.81
CA VAL A 77 17.87 11.37 4.62
C VAL A 77 16.91 12.14 5.55
N PRO A 78 17.35 13.26 6.13
CA PRO A 78 16.52 14.02 7.07
C PRO A 78 15.37 14.74 6.38
N ASP A 79 15.53 15.10 5.11
CA ASP A 79 14.57 15.90 4.35
C ASP A 79 14.51 15.43 2.88
N ARG A 80 13.40 14.76 2.51
CA ARG A 80 13.18 14.27 1.14
C ARG A 80 12.99 15.38 0.10
N THR A 81 12.74 16.62 0.52
CA THR A 81 12.62 17.75 -0.42
C THR A 81 13.94 18.06 -1.11
N GLN A 82 15.07 17.72 -0.48
CA GLN A 82 16.42 18.01 -0.96
C GLN A 82 16.98 16.93 -1.92
N GLU A 83 16.37 15.75 -1.96
CA GLU A 83 16.81 14.65 -2.83
C GLU A 83 16.59 14.99 -4.31
N PRO A 84 17.40 14.48 -5.25
CA PRO A 84 17.20 14.76 -6.66
C PRO A 84 15.91 14.11 -7.21
N ASP A 85 15.39 14.65 -8.32
CA ASP A 85 14.36 13.97 -9.11
C ASP A 85 14.85 12.58 -9.53
N GLY A 86 13.94 11.62 -9.60
CA GLY A 86 14.22 10.21 -9.85
C GLY A 86 14.60 9.40 -8.62
N THR A 87 14.74 10.02 -7.44
CA THR A 87 15.04 9.25 -6.21
C THR A 87 13.89 8.31 -5.86
N VAL A 88 14.23 7.02 -5.71
CA VAL A 88 13.35 5.93 -5.33
C VAL A 88 13.47 5.70 -3.83
N PHE A 89 12.34 5.65 -3.12
CA PHE A 89 12.25 5.43 -1.69
C PHE A 89 11.44 4.18 -1.38
N LEU A 90 11.81 3.48 -0.31
CA LEU A 90 10.96 2.48 0.33
C LEU A 90 10.53 2.97 1.71
N SER A 91 9.33 2.59 2.15
CA SER A 91 8.80 3.05 3.44
C SER A 91 7.99 1.99 4.17
N LYS A 92 7.85 2.18 5.49
CA LYS A 92 7.00 1.35 6.37
C LYS A 92 5.51 1.45 6.07
N PHE A 93 5.09 2.33 5.18
CA PHE A 93 3.71 2.35 4.63
C PHE A 93 3.55 1.39 3.46
N GLN A 94 4.47 0.42 3.30
CA GLN A 94 4.55 -0.50 2.17
C GLN A 94 4.63 0.20 0.82
N HIS A 95 5.21 1.40 0.75
CA HIS A 95 5.31 2.14 -0.51
C HIS A 95 6.68 2.02 -1.14
N LEU A 96 6.70 1.85 -2.47
CA LEU A 96 7.77 2.33 -3.33
C LEU A 96 7.34 3.69 -3.88
N ALA A 97 8.13 4.71 -3.59
CA ALA A 97 7.84 6.08 -3.97
C ALA A 97 8.95 6.64 -4.87
N ILE A 98 8.59 7.49 -5.84
CA ILE A 98 9.54 8.13 -6.75
C ILE A 98 9.24 9.63 -6.79
N LYS A 99 10.22 10.43 -6.40
CA LYS A 99 10.18 11.89 -6.61
C LYS A 99 10.40 12.19 -8.08
N TYR A 100 9.54 12.99 -8.73
CA TYR A 100 9.73 13.38 -10.13
C TYR A 100 9.75 14.90 -10.35
N GLY A 101 9.56 15.68 -9.29
CA GLY A 101 9.63 17.13 -9.31
C GLY A 101 9.61 17.74 -7.90
N ARG A 102 8.91 18.86 -7.72
CA ARG A 102 8.92 19.59 -6.45
C ARG A 102 8.11 18.86 -5.37
N VAL A 103 8.75 18.65 -4.23
CA VAL A 103 8.14 18.08 -3.02
C VAL A 103 8.17 19.11 -1.89
N THR A 104 7.11 19.16 -1.07
CA THR A 104 6.95 20.07 0.07
C THR A 104 7.03 19.35 1.43
N GLU A 105 6.76 18.04 1.47
CA GLU A 105 6.86 17.23 2.67
C GLU A 105 8.34 17.01 3.02
N HIS A 106 8.81 17.59 4.13
CA HIS A 106 10.20 17.51 4.60
C HIS A 106 10.45 16.33 5.54
N GLN A 107 9.57 15.32 5.53
CA GLN A 107 9.73 14.16 6.40
C GLN A 107 10.94 13.32 5.98
N PRO A 108 11.68 12.72 6.94
CA PRO A 108 12.75 11.78 6.64
C PRO A 108 12.29 10.64 5.72
N ALA A 109 13.18 10.17 4.85
CA ALA A 109 12.89 9.09 3.90
C ALA A 109 14.10 8.17 3.71
N ALA A 110 13.87 6.93 3.28
CA ALA A 110 14.91 5.95 3.04
C ALA A 110 15.16 5.80 1.52
N PRO A 111 16.14 6.52 0.95
CA PRO A 111 16.45 6.41 -0.48
C PRO A 111 17.10 5.04 -0.77
N CYS A 112 16.60 4.38 -1.79
CA CYS A 112 17.00 3.02 -2.18
C CYS A 112 17.54 2.96 -3.62
N GLY A 113 17.24 3.95 -4.45
CA GLY A 113 17.69 3.98 -5.85
C GLY A 113 17.50 5.34 -6.52
N ASN A 114 17.97 5.46 -7.76
CA ASN A 114 17.70 6.60 -8.62
C ASN A 114 17.33 6.12 -10.02
N VAL A 115 16.25 6.69 -10.57
CA VAL A 115 15.93 6.59 -12.00
C VAL A 115 17.10 7.15 -12.81
N ILE A 116 17.51 6.45 -13.86
CA ILE A 116 18.64 6.85 -14.69
C ILE A 116 18.34 8.19 -15.39
N PRO A 117 19.36 9.04 -15.66
CA PRO A 117 19.16 10.36 -16.25
C PRO A 117 18.35 10.35 -17.56
N GLU A 118 18.53 9.31 -18.38
CA GLU A 118 17.89 9.16 -19.68
C GLU A 118 16.37 8.96 -19.59
N ASP A 119 15.89 8.50 -18.44
CA ASP A 119 14.48 8.17 -18.20
C ASP A 119 13.76 9.24 -17.35
N LEU A 120 14.45 10.28 -16.87
CA LEU A 120 13.85 11.32 -16.02
C LEU A 120 12.72 12.09 -16.71
N GLU A 121 12.85 12.39 -18.00
CA GLU A 121 11.79 13.09 -18.71
C GLU A 121 10.56 12.20 -18.92
N LYS A 122 10.78 10.90 -19.18
CA LYS A 122 9.70 9.91 -19.25
C LYS A 122 8.97 9.83 -17.91
N LEU A 123 9.71 9.84 -16.80
CA LEU A 123 9.15 9.83 -15.45
C LEU A 123 8.27 11.08 -15.20
N ARG A 124 8.69 12.26 -15.64
CA ARG A 124 7.86 13.49 -15.53
C ARG A 124 6.58 13.40 -16.34
N CYS A 125 6.66 12.91 -17.58
CA CYS A 125 5.47 12.67 -18.41
C CYS A 125 4.50 11.71 -17.71
N VAL A 126 5.01 10.60 -17.16
CA VAL A 126 4.22 9.65 -16.37
C VAL A 126 3.59 10.35 -15.17
N GLY A 127 4.37 11.09 -14.37
CA GLY A 127 3.89 11.84 -13.21
C GLY A 127 2.66 12.69 -13.52
N ASN A 128 2.74 13.46 -14.61
CA ASN A 128 1.65 14.31 -15.08
C ASN A 128 0.40 13.52 -15.53
N GLU A 129 0.58 12.39 -16.23
CA GLU A 129 -0.55 11.54 -16.64
C GLU A 129 -1.21 10.82 -15.45
N ILE A 130 -0.43 10.36 -14.46
CA ILE A 130 -0.99 9.81 -13.21
C ILE A 130 -1.76 10.89 -12.46
N TRP A 131 -1.20 12.11 -12.34
CA TRP A 131 -1.90 13.24 -11.72
C TRP A 131 -3.22 13.53 -12.43
N LYS A 132 -3.21 13.64 -13.77
CA LYS A 132 -4.41 13.85 -14.58
C LYS A 132 -5.44 12.74 -14.36
N SER A 133 -5.01 11.49 -14.27
CA SER A 133 -5.93 10.39 -13.95
C SER A 133 -6.58 10.59 -12.58
N GLN A 134 -5.77 10.81 -11.55
CA GLN A 134 -6.26 10.97 -10.19
C GLN A 134 -7.07 12.26 -9.99
N PHE A 135 -6.84 13.29 -10.79
CA PHE A 135 -7.55 14.58 -10.69
C PHE A 135 -8.86 14.57 -11.49
N GLU A 136 -8.84 14.02 -12.70
CA GLU A 136 -9.90 14.19 -13.70
C GLU A 136 -10.55 12.86 -14.11
N THR A 137 -9.80 11.96 -14.75
CA THR A 137 -10.41 10.84 -15.51
C THR A 137 -10.83 9.68 -14.63
N LYS A 138 -10.19 9.52 -13.47
CA LYS A 138 -10.40 8.42 -12.52
C LYS A 138 -10.07 7.03 -13.08
N ASP A 139 -9.26 7.01 -14.13
CA ASP A 139 -8.84 5.80 -14.81
C ASP A 139 -7.73 5.09 -14.01
N PRO A 140 -7.92 3.88 -13.49
CA PRO A 140 -6.83 3.16 -12.80
C PRO A 140 -5.65 2.94 -13.76
N ILE A 141 -4.45 3.23 -13.29
CA ILE A 141 -3.20 3.01 -14.02
C ILE A 141 -2.38 1.98 -13.25
N GLU A 142 -2.14 0.84 -13.87
CA GLU A 142 -1.26 -0.20 -13.35
C GLU A 142 0.21 0.18 -13.54
N VAL A 143 1.03 -0.21 -12.56
CA VAL A 143 2.48 -0.24 -12.65
C VAL A 143 2.98 -1.67 -12.46
N ILE A 144 3.96 -2.08 -13.26
CA ILE A 144 4.61 -3.39 -13.21
C ILE A 144 6.10 -3.17 -12.97
N LEU A 145 6.66 -3.96 -12.04
CA LEU A 145 8.06 -3.89 -11.65
C LEU A 145 8.71 -5.26 -11.75
N TRP A 146 9.95 -5.29 -12.24
CA TRP A 146 10.74 -6.51 -12.34
C TRP A 146 12.25 -6.23 -12.28
N ASP A 147 13.02 -7.29 -12.02
CA ASP A 147 14.48 -7.26 -12.08
C ASP A 147 14.93 -7.05 -13.53
N GLY A 148 15.70 -5.99 -13.79
CA GLY A 148 16.23 -5.65 -15.12
C GLY A 148 17.19 -6.68 -15.71
N ALA A 149 17.71 -7.62 -14.92
CA ALA A 149 18.45 -8.78 -15.40
C ALA A 149 17.55 -9.86 -16.02
N THR A 150 16.23 -9.75 -15.84
CA THR A 150 15.23 -10.70 -16.36
C THR A 150 14.35 -10.07 -17.45
N PRO A 151 13.78 -10.87 -18.37
CA PRO A 151 12.82 -10.36 -19.35
C PRO A 151 11.58 -9.75 -18.70
N GLU A 152 10.92 -8.82 -19.40
CA GLU A 152 9.64 -8.25 -18.97
C GLU A 152 8.61 -9.37 -18.70
N PRO A 153 7.95 -9.37 -17.52
CA PRO A 153 6.95 -10.38 -17.21
C PRO A 153 5.70 -10.19 -18.06
N GLY A 154 5.06 -11.30 -18.45
CA GLY A 154 3.76 -11.24 -19.11
C GLY A 154 2.66 -10.73 -18.15
N VAL A 155 1.87 -9.77 -18.60
CA VAL A 155 0.81 -9.10 -17.80
C VAL A 155 -0.21 -10.10 -17.23
N GLU A 156 -0.49 -11.20 -17.93
CA GLU A 156 -1.44 -12.24 -17.50
C GLU A 156 -0.95 -13.13 -16.34
N ARG A 157 0.25 -12.88 -15.77
CA ARG A 157 0.93 -13.81 -14.83
C ARG A 157 1.30 -13.22 -13.46
N LEU A 158 0.85 -12.01 -13.12
CA LEU A 158 1.26 -11.35 -11.86
C LEU A 158 0.14 -11.37 -10.82
N SER A 159 -0.13 -12.54 -10.23
CA SER A 159 -0.98 -12.64 -9.03
C SER A 159 -0.20 -12.27 -7.77
N LEU A 160 -0.90 -11.69 -6.80
CA LEU A 160 -0.33 -11.45 -5.48
C LEU A 160 0.15 -12.75 -4.82
N ARG A 161 1.29 -12.67 -4.13
CA ARG A 161 1.77 -13.78 -3.29
C ARG A 161 1.18 -13.64 -1.90
N LEU A 162 0.54 -14.70 -1.42
CA LEU A 162 0.03 -14.77 -0.06
C LEU A 162 1.20 -14.79 0.93
N GLN A 163 1.26 -13.80 1.83
CA GLN A 163 2.37 -13.62 2.77
C GLN A 163 2.28 -14.56 3.97
N ARG A 164 1.06 -14.83 4.44
CA ARG A 164 0.76 -15.71 5.57
C ARG A 164 -0.48 -16.52 5.24
N THR A 165 -0.47 -17.81 5.53
CA THR A 165 -1.62 -18.71 5.29
C THR A 165 -2.44 -18.98 6.54
N GLY A 166 -1.85 -18.83 7.72
CA GLY A 166 -2.36 -19.44 8.95
C GLY A 166 -2.11 -20.94 9.01
N VAL A 167 -2.52 -21.55 10.12
CA VAL A 167 -2.33 -22.96 10.49
C VAL A 167 -3.64 -23.73 10.37
N THR A 168 -4.73 -23.23 10.98
CA THR A 168 -6.03 -23.91 10.99
C THR A 168 -6.76 -23.76 9.66
N GLU A 169 -7.61 -24.74 9.33
CA GLU A 169 -8.27 -24.80 8.03
C GLU A 169 -9.30 -23.68 7.86
N GLU A 170 -10.04 -23.35 8.91
CA GLU A 170 -11.00 -22.26 8.92
C GLU A 170 -10.31 -20.90 8.68
N VAL A 171 -9.13 -20.70 9.27
CA VAL A 171 -8.33 -19.49 9.05
C VAL A 171 -7.77 -19.44 7.64
N LYS A 172 -7.21 -20.55 7.13
CA LYS A 172 -6.72 -20.63 5.74
C LYS A 172 -7.80 -20.26 4.74
N ASN A 173 -9.04 -20.71 4.96
CA ASN A 173 -10.17 -20.41 4.08
C ASN A 173 -10.51 -18.92 4.07
N VAL A 174 -10.62 -18.28 5.24
CA VAL A 174 -10.88 -16.83 5.31
C VAL A 174 -9.72 -16.01 4.75
N VAL A 175 -8.48 -16.43 5.02
CA VAL A 175 -7.29 -15.77 4.49
C VAL A 175 -7.26 -15.85 2.96
N GLN A 176 -7.53 -17.02 2.39
CA GLN A 176 -7.60 -17.22 0.95
C GLN A 176 -8.74 -16.40 0.31
N GLU A 177 -9.90 -16.31 0.95
CA GLU A 177 -11.04 -15.53 0.49
C GLU A 177 -10.68 -14.03 0.36
N ILE A 178 -10.14 -13.44 1.43
CA ILE A 178 -9.76 -12.02 1.45
C ILE A 178 -8.64 -11.75 0.46
N HIS A 179 -7.66 -12.66 0.35
CA HIS A 179 -6.58 -12.55 -0.60
C HIS A 179 -7.07 -12.56 -2.06
N GLN A 180 -8.03 -13.43 -2.39
CA GLN A 180 -8.61 -13.49 -3.74
C GLN A 180 -9.35 -12.21 -4.11
N GLU A 181 -10.14 -11.63 -3.19
CA GLU A 181 -10.81 -10.35 -3.44
C GLU A 181 -9.80 -9.20 -3.55
N THR A 182 -8.71 -9.27 -2.80
CA THR A 182 -7.59 -8.32 -2.89
C THR A 182 -6.91 -8.40 -4.26
N ASP A 183 -6.49 -9.60 -4.70
CA ASP A 183 -5.79 -9.80 -5.99
C ASP A 183 -6.68 -9.36 -7.18
N LYS A 184 -7.96 -9.73 -7.14
CA LYS A 184 -8.96 -9.36 -8.16
C LYS A 184 -9.04 -7.86 -8.44
N SER A 185 -8.85 -7.01 -7.43
CA SER A 185 -8.95 -5.56 -7.57
C SER A 185 -7.63 -4.80 -7.33
N TRP A 186 -6.50 -5.51 -7.25
CA TRP A 186 -5.21 -4.95 -6.81
C TRP A 186 -4.68 -3.78 -7.65
N SER A 187 -4.83 -3.86 -8.99
CA SER A 187 -4.48 -2.76 -9.91
C SER A 187 -5.71 -1.96 -10.37
N GLY A 188 -6.88 -2.24 -9.80
CA GLY A 188 -8.17 -1.69 -10.23
C GLY A 188 -8.91 -1.00 -9.09
N VAL A 189 -10.22 -0.86 -9.25
CA VAL A 189 -11.11 -0.27 -8.23
C VAL A 189 -12.15 -1.31 -7.81
N SER A 190 -12.25 -1.56 -6.51
CA SER A 190 -13.24 -2.49 -5.94
C SER A 190 -14.67 -1.97 -6.10
N HIS A 191 -15.63 -2.88 -6.05
CA HIS A 191 -17.04 -2.57 -6.20
C HIS A 191 -17.54 -1.59 -5.12
N ASP A 192 -17.18 -1.84 -3.86
CA ASP A 192 -17.59 -1.01 -2.72
C ASP A 192 -17.08 0.44 -2.86
N VAL A 193 -15.83 0.63 -3.27
CA VAL A 193 -15.28 1.97 -3.53
C VAL A 193 -16.07 2.68 -4.63
N GLN A 194 -16.41 1.98 -5.73
CA GLN A 194 -17.25 2.54 -6.80
C GLN A 194 -18.64 2.93 -6.31
N ILE A 195 -19.28 2.09 -5.48
CA ILE A 195 -20.59 2.36 -4.89
C ILE A 195 -20.57 3.64 -4.06
N ILE A 196 -19.58 3.79 -3.18
CA ILE A 196 -19.44 4.98 -2.31
C ILE A 196 -19.24 6.24 -3.14
N HIS A 197 -18.32 6.19 -4.11
CA HIS A 197 -17.97 7.36 -4.93
C HIS A 197 -19.02 7.71 -5.99
N SER A 198 -20.03 6.86 -6.19
CA SER A 198 -21.19 7.15 -7.04
C SER A 198 -22.46 7.44 -6.26
N GLY A 199 -22.39 7.54 -4.92
CA GLY A 199 -23.55 7.79 -4.07
C GLY A 199 -24.59 6.67 -4.08
N ARG A 200 -24.18 5.43 -4.40
CA ARG A 200 -25.07 4.27 -4.55
C ARG A 200 -25.10 3.34 -3.33
N ALA A 201 -24.47 3.73 -2.22
CA ALA A 201 -24.47 2.93 -0.99
C ALA A 201 -25.92 2.69 -0.50
N SER A 202 -26.21 1.43 -0.14
CA SER A 202 -27.55 0.93 0.18
C SER A 202 -28.19 1.68 1.36
N SER A 203 -27.39 2.01 2.37
CA SER A 203 -27.79 2.75 3.57
C SER A 203 -28.07 4.24 3.35
N LYS A 204 -27.76 4.76 2.15
CA LYS A 204 -27.83 6.20 1.79
C LYS A 204 -27.16 7.10 2.85
N PRO A 205 -25.90 6.83 3.21
CA PRO A 205 -25.19 7.56 4.24
C PRO A 205 -24.91 9.00 3.77
N GLY A 206 -25.14 9.97 4.65
CA GLY A 206 -24.88 11.37 4.37
C GLY A 206 -25.99 12.31 4.81
N ALA A 207 -25.60 13.45 5.39
CA ALA A 207 -26.56 14.44 5.83
C ALA A 207 -27.11 15.25 4.65
N LYS A 208 -28.38 15.67 4.75
CA LYS A 208 -29.02 16.59 3.79
C LYS A 208 -28.94 16.12 2.33
N ASN A 209 -29.13 14.82 2.09
CA ASN A 209 -29.12 14.21 0.75
C ASN A 209 -27.80 14.37 -0.03
N SER A 210 -26.66 14.45 0.67
CA SER A 210 -25.33 14.52 0.05
C SER A 210 -24.42 13.41 0.56
N TYR A 211 -23.75 12.71 -0.35
CA TYR A 211 -22.75 11.68 -0.05
C TYR A 211 -21.31 12.22 -0.03
N PHE A 212 -21.10 13.54 -0.15
CA PHE A 212 -19.76 14.12 -0.12
C PHE A 212 -19.03 13.86 1.19
N ALA A 213 -19.71 14.08 2.32
CA ALA A 213 -19.15 13.77 3.64
C ALA A 213 -18.83 12.27 3.77
N THR A 214 -19.67 11.40 3.22
CA THR A 214 -19.43 9.95 3.19
C THR A 214 -18.12 9.60 2.49
N MET A 215 -17.84 10.20 1.32
CA MET A 215 -16.56 10.01 0.63
C MET A 215 -15.38 10.51 1.48
N LEU A 216 -15.52 11.66 2.14
CA LEU A 216 -14.48 12.22 3.02
C LEU A 216 -14.15 11.28 4.18
N PHE A 217 -15.17 10.83 4.91
CA PHE A 217 -15.01 9.89 6.02
C PHE A 217 -14.47 8.53 5.54
N CYS A 218 -14.91 8.04 4.38
CA CYS A 218 -14.35 6.82 3.81
C CYS A 218 -12.85 6.97 3.53
N ASN A 219 -12.43 8.07 2.90
CA ASN A 219 -11.02 8.32 2.59
C ASN A 219 -10.17 8.38 3.86
N SER A 220 -10.62 9.07 4.92
CA SER A 220 -9.85 9.21 6.16
C SER A 220 -9.83 7.93 7.02
N GLU A 221 -10.98 7.28 7.20
CA GLU A 221 -11.12 6.13 8.09
C GLU A 221 -10.45 4.88 7.52
N VAL A 222 -10.61 4.59 6.22
CA VAL A 222 -9.93 3.47 5.56
C VAL A 222 -8.42 3.62 5.68
N ARG A 223 -7.91 4.82 5.40
CA ARG A 223 -6.49 5.13 5.47
C ARG A 223 -5.92 4.92 6.88
N THR A 224 -6.64 5.41 7.90
CA THR A 224 -6.22 5.27 9.31
C THR A 224 -6.29 3.81 9.75
N LEU A 225 -7.33 3.08 9.36
CA LEU A 225 -7.52 1.68 9.72
C LEU A 225 -6.42 0.77 9.15
N GLY A 226 -6.03 0.99 7.89
CA GLY A 226 -4.95 0.25 7.24
C GLY A 226 -3.59 0.54 7.88
N TYR A 227 -2.96 1.64 7.46
CA TYR A 227 -1.56 1.87 7.80
C TYR A 227 -1.30 2.24 9.27
N TYR A 228 -2.31 2.73 10.01
CA TYR A 228 -2.10 3.17 11.39
C TYR A 228 -2.57 2.15 12.42
N HIS A 229 -3.66 1.43 12.18
CA HIS A 229 -4.14 0.43 13.14
C HIS A 229 -3.62 -0.97 12.84
N LEU A 230 -3.92 -1.50 11.66
CA LEU A 230 -3.60 -2.90 11.34
C LEU A 230 -2.09 -3.10 11.12
N ASP A 231 -1.45 -2.21 10.37
CA ASP A 231 -0.01 -2.30 10.10
C ASP A 231 0.82 -2.18 11.39
N ASN A 232 0.43 -1.30 12.32
CA ASN A 232 1.12 -1.19 13.61
C ASN A 232 0.88 -2.42 14.50
N ILE A 233 -0.27 -3.10 14.42
CA ILE A 233 -0.46 -4.37 15.13
C ILE A 233 0.54 -5.42 14.63
N LEU A 234 0.76 -5.49 13.31
CA LEU A 234 1.74 -6.40 12.69
C LEU A 234 3.18 -6.01 13.06
N GLU A 235 3.53 -4.73 12.98
CA GLU A 235 4.85 -4.22 13.36
C GLU A 235 5.16 -4.51 14.84
N ILE A 236 4.22 -4.25 15.75
CA ILE A 236 4.35 -4.56 17.19
C ILE A 236 4.50 -6.06 17.39
N ALA A 237 3.71 -6.88 16.69
CA ALA A 237 3.78 -8.33 16.84
C ALA A 237 5.16 -8.93 16.51
N VAL A 238 5.92 -8.28 15.61
CA VAL A 238 7.27 -8.69 15.21
C VAL A 238 8.35 -8.00 16.06
N SER A 239 8.21 -6.70 16.30
CA SER A 239 9.26 -5.87 16.90
C SER A 239 9.25 -5.87 18.43
N ASN A 240 8.14 -6.29 19.04
CA ASN A 240 7.91 -6.24 20.49
C ASN A 240 7.44 -7.61 21.02
N PRO A 241 8.37 -8.56 21.26
CA PRO A 241 8.06 -9.91 21.72
C PRO A 241 7.27 -10.00 23.04
N GLU A 242 7.27 -8.93 23.84
CA GLU A 242 6.48 -8.80 25.06
C GLU A 242 4.96 -8.74 24.82
N PHE A 243 4.52 -8.40 23.60
CA PHE A 243 3.12 -8.44 23.21
C PHE A 243 2.70 -9.86 22.82
N ASP A 244 2.27 -10.61 23.84
CA ASP A 244 1.68 -11.94 23.65
C ASP A 244 0.37 -11.92 22.84
N LEU A 245 -0.15 -13.11 22.54
CA LEU A 245 -1.39 -13.29 21.77
C LEU A 245 -2.58 -12.51 22.34
N LYS A 246 -2.75 -12.50 23.66
CA LYS A 246 -3.87 -11.83 24.32
C LYS A 246 -3.79 -10.32 24.12
N HIS A 247 -2.60 -9.74 24.22
CA HIS A 247 -2.41 -8.31 23.96
C HIS A 247 -2.75 -7.95 22.51
N LEU A 248 -2.31 -8.76 21.53
CA LEU A 248 -2.62 -8.51 20.11
C LEU A 248 -4.12 -8.60 19.82
N ILE A 249 -4.83 -9.58 20.39
CA ILE A 249 -6.30 -9.69 20.27
C ILE A 249 -6.99 -8.46 20.86
N MET A 250 -6.52 -7.97 22.01
CA MET A 250 -7.03 -6.75 22.62
C MET A 250 -6.83 -5.53 21.72
N LEU A 251 -5.64 -5.36 21.14
CA LEU A 251 -5.35 -4.26 20.20
C LEU A 251 -6.26 -4.33 18.98
N TYR A 252 -6.38 -5.50 18.35
CA TYR A 252 -7.28 -5.70 17.21
C TYR A 252 -8.71 -5.28 17.53
N ARG A 253 -9.32 -5.85 18.57
CA ARG A 253 -10.71 -5.54 18.93
C ARG A 253 -10.92 -4.07 19.32
N LYS A 254 -9.94 -3.43 19.94
CA LYS A 254 -10.06 -2.03 20.38
C LYS A 254 -9.88 -1.02 19.25
N LEU A 255 -8.99 -1.31 18.30
CA LEU A 255 -8.62 -0.36 17.25
C LEU A 255 -9.40 -0.59 15.94
N VAL A 256 -9.86 -1.81 15.69
CA VAL A 256 -10.42 -2.19 14.37
C VAL A 256 -11.95 -2.19 14.37
N SER A 257 -12.59 -2.64 15.45
CA SER A 257 -14.02 -2.95 15.40
C SER A 257 -14.93 -1.76 15.14
N THR A 258 -14.76 -0.64 15.85
CA THR A 258 -15.61 0.53 15.62
C THR A 258 -15.41 1.15 14.23
N PRO A 259 -14.18 1.39 13.75
CA PRO A 259 -13.97 1.85 12.38
C PRO A 259 -14.55 0.89 11.33
N ALA A 260 -14.35 -0.42 11.47
CA ALA A 260 -14.86 -1.41 10.51
C ALA A 260 -16.40 -1.44 10.44
N GLU A 261 -17.09 -1.34 11.57
CA GLU A 261 -18.56 -1.25 11.62
C GLU A 261 -19.07 0.05 10.96
N PHE A 262 -18.42 1.18 11.23
CA PHE A 262 -18.76 2.45 10.59
C PHE A 262 -18.51 2.41 9.07
N LEU A 263 -17.38 1.86 8.64
CA LEU A 263 -17.04 1.67 7.23
C LEU A 263 -18.08 0.77 6.52
N GLY A 264 -18.55 -0.29 7.18
CA GLY A 264 -19.66 -1.11 6.70
C GLY A 264 -20.94 -0.30 6.50
N TYR A 265 -21.33 0.51 7.49
CA TYR A 265 -22.49 1.39 7.38
C TYR A 265 -22.39 2.33 6.17
N ILE A 266 -21.21 2.88 5.86
CA ILE A 266 -21.07 3.82 4.74
C ILE A 266 -20.91 3.17 3.36
N GLY A 267 -20.81 1.84 3.29
CA GLY A 267 -20.81 1.07 2.04
C GLY A 267 -19.59 0.18 1.77
N GLN A 268 -18.67 0.02 2.74
CA GLN A 268 -17.57 -0.96 2.66
C GLN A 268 -18.02 -2.32 3.19
N GLU A 269 -19.01 -2.93 2.53
CA GLU A 269 -19.66 -4.15 2.98
C GLU A 269 -18.68 -5.34 3.05
N TYR A 270 -17.78 -5.49 2.07
CA TYR A 270 -16.83 -6.60 2.08
C TYR A 270 -15.80 -6.47 3.21
N LEU A 271 -15.28 -5.26 3.47
CA LEU A 271 -14.39 -4.98 4.61
C LEU A 271 -15.07 -5.37 5.92
N HIS A 272 -16.31 -4.90 6.10
CA HIS A 272 -17.09 -5.13 7.31
C HIS A 272 -17.39 -6.61 7.55
N ASN A 273 -17.81 -7.33 6.52
CA ASN A 273 -18.05 -8.77 6.59
C ASN A 273 -16.76 -9.54 6.88
N SER A 274 -15.65 -9.17 6.24
CA SER A 274 -14.34 -9.76 6.49
C SER A 274 -13.88 -9.54 7.95
N HIS A 275 -14.04 -8.33 8.48
CA HIS A 275 -13.76 -8.04 9.89
C HIS A 275 -14.59 -8.91 10.83
N ARG A 276 -15.89 -9.06 10.58
CA ARG A 276 -16.77 -9.89 11.42
C ARG A 276 -16.36 -11.35 11.41
N LYS A 277 -16.04 -11.92 10.23
CA LYS A 277 -15.49 -13.28 10.09
C LYS A 277 -14.19 -13.44 10.88
N VAL A 278 -13.25 -12.51 10.76
CA VAL A 278 -11.99 -12.54 11.52
C VAL A 278 -12.27 -12.51 13.03
N ASN A 279 -13.11 -11.60 13.52
CA ASN A 279 -13.41 -11.52 14.96
C ASN A 279 -14.15 -12.76 15.50
N GLU A 280 -15.01 -13.37 14.70
CA GLU A 280 -15.65 -14.65 15.02
C GLU A 280 -14.61 -15.77 15.13
N LEU A 281 -13.72 -15.92 14.15
CA LEU A 281 -12.64 -16.92 14.19
C LEU A 281 -11.67 -16.70 15.34
N ILE A 282 -11.38 -15.44 15.71
CA ILE A 282 -10.59 -15.14 16.90
C ILE A 282 -11.26 -15.75 18.14
N THR A 283 -12.58 -15.58 18.28
CA THR A 283 -13.34 -16.04 19.43
C THR A 283 -13.51 -17.57 19.47
N LEU A 284 -13.73 -18.18 18.30
CA LEU A 284 -14.03 -19.60 18.19
C LEU A 284 -12.77 -20.48 18.15
N HIS A 285 -11.73 -20.04 17.45
CA HIS A 285 -10.53 -20.84 17.15
C HIS A 285 -9.29 -20.30 17.84
N VAL A 286 -8.99 -19.00 17.77
CA VAL A 286 -7.72 -18.46 18.29
C VAL A 286 -7.68 -18.46 19.82
N GLU A 287 -8.66 -17.85 20.50
CA GLU A 287 -8.67 -17.72 21.97
C GLU A 287 -8.76 -19.07 22.69
N LYS A 288 -9.32 -20.08 22.03
CA LYS A 288 -9.56 -21.41 22.60
C LYS A 288 -8.47 -22.43 22.23
N ASN A 289 -7.52 -22.07 21.38
CA ASN A 289 -6.50 -23.00 20.91
C ASN A 289 -5.49 -23.30 22.05
N PRO A 290 -5.25 -24.57 22.41
CA PRO A 290 -4.23 -24.93 23.39
C PRO A 290 -2.81 -24.64 22.88
N ASN A 291 -2.57 -24.66 21.56
CA ASN A 291 -1.30 -24.28 20.96
C ASN A 291 -1.27 -22.76 20.69
N GLN A 292 -0.64 -22.03 21.61
CA GLN A 292 -0.54 -20.57 21.54
C GLN A 292 0.31 -20.09 20.35
N SER A 293 1.25 -20.91 19.87
CA SER A 293 2.06 -20.58 18.68
C SER A 293 1.20 -20.59 17.43
N ASP A 294 0.43 -21.67 17.22
CA ASP A 294 -0.45 -21.80 16.06
C ASP A 294 -1.54 -20.72 16.06
N ALA A 295 -2.11 -20.44 17.24
CA ALA A 295 -3.11 -19.39 17.42
C ALA A 295 -2.56 -18.00 17.11
N ARG A 296 -1.30 -17.73 17.47
CA ARG A 296 -0.64 -16.48 17.10
C ARG A 296 -0.47 -16.36 15.60
N GLU A 297 0.00 -17.40 14.92
CA GLU A 297 0.13 -17.37 13.47
C GLU A 297 -1.21 -17.24 12.76
N ASP A 298 -2.27 -17.88 13.27
CA ASP A 298 -3.63 -17.71 12.77
C ASP A 298 -4.13 -16.27 12.88
N LEU A 299 -3.93 -15.63 14.04
CA LEU A 299 -4.27 -14.22 14.22
C LEU A 299 -3.50 -13.33 13.23
N LEU A 300 -2.19 -13.50 13.15
CA LEU A 300 -1.34 -12.68 12.29
C LEU A 300 -1.68 -12.87 10.81
N ALA A 301 -2.02 -14.08 10.38
CA ALA A 301 -2.46 -14.33 9.01
C ALA A 301 -3.75 -13.58 8.65
N MET A 302 -4.76 -13.63 9.53
CA MET A 302 -6.01 -12.90 9.33
C MET A 302 -5.83 -11.37 9.38
N VAL A 303 -5.01 -10.87 10.30
CA VAL A 303 -4.72 -9.43 10.40
C VAL A 303 -3.95 -8.95 9.18
N SER A 304 -2.94 -9.71 8.73
CA SER A 304 -2.10 -9.40 7.57
C SER A 304 -2.91 -9.24 6.28
N VAL A 305 -3.74 -10.23 5.94
CA VAL A 305 -4.52 -10.18 4.71
C VAL A 305 -5.59 -9.08 4.75
N LEU A 306 -6.18 -8.81 5.93
CA LEU A 306 -7.13 -7.72 6.10
C LEU A 306 -6.44 -6.35 5.99
N ALA A 307 -5.23 -6.21 6.55
CA ALA A 307 -4.42 -5.00 6.42
C ALA A 307 -4.10 -4.71 4.95
N GLN A 308 -3.64 -5.73 4.20
CA GLN A 308 -3.33 -5.60 2.78
C GLN A 308 -4.56 -5.17 1.97
N TYR A 309 -5.72 -5.79 2.23
CA TYR A 309 -6.97 -5.40 1.59
C TYR A 309 -7.35 -3.94 1.89
N ILE A 310 -7.26 -3.50 3.14
CA ILE A 310 -7.63 -2.15 3.55
C ILE A 310 -6.64 -1.11 3.01
N ASN A 311 -5.35 -1.42 2.96
CA ASN A 311 -4.35 -0.57 2.32
C ASN A 311 -4.61 -0.43 0.80
N LEU A 312 -5.04 -1.49 0.12
CA LEU A 312 -5.53 -1.40 -1.27
C LEU A 312 -6.72 -0.44 -1.38
N LEU A 313 -7.71 -0.54 -0.48
CA LEU A 313 -8.85 0.37 -0.48
C LEU A 313 -8.42 1.83 -0.26
N ASN A 314 -7.37 2.09 0.54
CA ASN A 314 -6.79 3.43 0.67
C ASN A 314 -6.25 3.94 -0.69
N ALA A 315 -5.47 3.13 -1.42
CA ALA A 315 -5.00 3.51 -2.75
C ALA A 315 -6.15 3.78 -3.74
N GLN A 316 -7.20 2.98 -3.69
CA GLN A 316 -8.40 3.18 -4.52
C GLN A 316 -9.18 4.46 -4.12
N ASN A 317 -9.30 4.74 -2.82
CA ASN A 317 -9.91 5.97 -2.33
C ASN A 317 -9.10 7.21 -2.73
N LEU A 318 -7.77 7.13 -2.74
CA LEU A 318 -6.92 8.21 -3.25
C LEU A 318 -7.17 8.48 -4.74
N LEU A 319 -7.32 7.43 -5.56
CA LEU A 319 -7.68 7.57 -6.96
C LEU A 319 -9.06 8.23 -7.13
N MET A 320 -10.07 7.70 -6.45
CA MET A 320 -11.47 8.01 -6.72
C MET A 320 -11.96 9.31 -6.07
N PHE A 321 -11.36 9.76 -4.97
CA PHE A 321 -11.81 10.96 -4.26
C PHE A 321 -11.80 12.20 -5.19
N PRO A 322 -12.79 13.10 -5.14
CA PRO A 322 -12.95 14.18 -6.12
C PRO A 322 -11.97 15.35 -5.88
N TRP A 323 -10.67 15.10 -6.08
CA TRP A 323 -9.60 16.11 -5.92
C TRP A 323 -9.74 17.33 -6.83
N LYS A 324 -10.55 17.26 -7.90
CA LYS A 324 -10.86 18.42 -8.75
C LYS A 324 -11.29 19.68 -7.99
N HIS A 325 -11.88 19.52 -6.80
CA HIS A 325 -12.26 20.63 -5.94
C HIS A 325 -11.07 21.45 -5.41
N THR A 326 -9.84 20.94 -5.44
CA THR A 326 -8.67 21.73 -5.02
C THR A 326 -8.42 22.94 -5.93
N ALA A 327 -9.00 22.97 -7.15
CA ALA A 327 -9.00 24.16 -8.00
C ALA A 327 -9.65 25.38 -7.32
N GLU A 328 -10.53 25.15 -6.34
CA GLU A 328 -11.19 26.19 -5.55
C GLU A 328 -10.32 26.67 -4.35
N TYR A 329 -9.20 26.00 -4.07
CA TYR A 329 -8.36 26.18 -2.87
C TYR A 329 -6.88 26.35 -3.23
N THR A 330 -6.57 27.21 -4.19
CA THR A 330 -5.19 27.49 -4.59
C THR A 330 -4.41 28.22 -3.50
N ILE A 331 -3.17 27.81 -3.24
CA ILE A 331 -2.24 28.58 -2.41
C ILE A 331 -1.93 29.91 -3.14
N PRO A 332 -2.14 31.08 -2.51
CA PRO A 332 -1.80 32.35 -3.14
C PRO A 332 -0.32 32.43 -3.52
N CYS A 333 -0.02 32.86 -4.74
CA CYS A 333 1.33 33.28 -5.10
C CYS A 333 1.63 34.56 -4.33
N ASN A 334 2.61 34.52 -3.42
CA ASN A 334 3.17 35.73 -2.80
C ASN A 334 4.08 36.47 -3.76
#